data_AF-A0A933E7H7-F1
#
_entry.id   AF-A0A933E7H7-F1
#
_cell.length_a   1.000
_cell.length_b   1.000
_cell.length_c   1.000
_cell.angle_alpha   90.00
_cell.angle_beta   90.00
_cell.angle_gamma   90.00
#
_symmetry.space_group_name_H-M   'P 1'
#
loop_
_entity.id
_entity.type
_entity.pdbx_description
1 polymer ?
#
loop_
_entity_poly.entity_id
_entity_poly.type
_entity_poly.pdbx_seq_one_letter_code
_entity_poly.pdbx_strand_id
1 'polypeptide(L)' 'MSVEAKRKLLAEVDARRGRIIELLQALVRIPSVTGEEGEIQGFVAERLRRMGLEVDVWEPDWEALKKHPGY' A
#
# COMPACT_ATOMS: atom_id res chain seq x y z
N MET A 1 0.25 21.16 -14.50
CA MET A 1 -1.08 20.50 -14.49
C MET A 1 -2.14 21.52 -14.86
N SER A 2 -2.96 21.25 -15.87
CA SER A 2 -4.11 22.12 -16.21
C SER A 2 -5.13 22.15 -15.08
N VAL A 3 -5.81 23.29 -14.88
CA VAL A 3 -6.94 23.42 -13.94
C VAL A 3 -8.03 22.38 -14.23
N GLU A 4 -8.26 22.08 -15.51
CA GLU A 4 -9.23 21.08 -15.94
C GLU A 4 -8.80 19.67 -15.55
N ALA A 5 -7.52 19.33 -15.74
CA ALA A 5 -6.98 18.03 -15.33
C ALA A 5 -7.10 17.81 -13.82
N LYS A 6 -6.82 18.85 -13.02
CA LYS A 6 -7.00 18.81 -11.56
C LYS A 6 -8.46 18.59 -11.18
N ARG A 7 -9.39 19.30 -11.82
CA ARG A 7 -10.84 19.14 -11.53
C ARG A 7 -11.32 17.72 -11.86
N LYS A 8 -10.94 17.18 -13.02
CA LYS A 8 -11.29 15.80 -13.42
C LYS A 8 -10.75 14.78 -12.43
N LEU A 9 -9.48 14.94 -12.01
CA LEU A 9 -8.86 14.05 -11.02
C LEU A 9 -9.61 14.06 -9.69
N LEU A 10 -9.96 15.24 -9.16
CA LEU A 10 -10.67 15.35 -7.88
C LEU A 10 -12.07 14.73 -7.95
N ALA A 11 -12.82 14.98 -9.02
CA ALA A 11 -14.13 14.36 -9.24
C ALA A 11 -14.03 12.83 -9.28
N GLU A 12 -12.97 12.29 -9.89
CA GLU A 12 -12.74 10.85 -9.99
C GLU A 12 -12.39 10.20 -8.65
N VAL A 13 -11.69 10.94 -7.78
CA VAL A 13 -11.41 10.54 -6.39
C VAL A 13 -12.69 10.53 -5.57
N ASP A 14 -13.51 11.58 -5.65
CA ASP A 14 -14.78 11.65 -4.93
C ASP A 14 -15.75 10.55 -5.36
N ALA A 15 -15.82 10.27 -6.66
CA ALA A 15 -16.61 9.15 -7.20
C ALA A 15 -16.15 7.77 -6.68
N ARG A 16 -14.91 7.66 -6.17
CA ARG A 16 -14.33 6.43 -5.61
C ARG A 16 -14.37 6.36 -4.09
N ARG A 17 -14.89 7.38 -3.40
CA ARG A 17 -14.89 7.48 -1.94
C ARG A 17 -15.30 6.19 -1.23
N GLY A 18 -16.38 5.54 -1.67
CA GLY A 18 -16.84 4.27 -1.09
C GLY A 18 -15.77 3.16 -1.17
N ARG A 19 -15.21 2.93 -2.37
CA ARG A 19 -14.13 1.94 -2.58
C ARG A 19 -12.86 2.25 -1.80
N ILE A 20 -12.55 3.53 -1.60
CA ILE A 20 -11.40 3.97 -0.79
C ILE A 20 -11.65 3.65 0.68
N ILE A 21 -12.86 3.93 1.20
CA ILE A 21 -13.25 3.59 2.57
C ILE A 21 -13.24 2.08 2.79
N GLU A 22 -13.77 1.28 1.86
CA GLU A 22 -13.74 -0.18 1.94
C GLU A 22 -12.30 -0.73 1.98
N LEU A 23 -11.41 -0.18 1.14
CA LEU A 23 -10.00 -0.55 1.17
C LEU A 23 -9.37 -0.20 2.52
N LEU A 24 -9.62 1.01 3.03
CA LEU A 24 -9.13 1.42 4.35
C LEU A 24 -9.63 0.51 5.47
N GLN A 25 -10.92 0.15 5.45
CA GLN A 25 -11.49 -0.77 6.44
C GLN A 25 -10.85 -2.15 6.37
N ALA A 26 -10.57 -2.68 5.17
CA ALA A 26 -9.86 -3.94 5.00
C ALA A 26 -8.44 -3.87 5.58
N LEU A 27 -7.71 -2.78 5.30
CA LEU A 27 -6.36 -2.56 5.83
C LEU A 27 -6.37 -2.51 7.37
N VAL A 28 -7.32 -1.79 7.98
CA VAL A 28 -7.40 -1.65 9.45
C VAL A 28 -7.81 -2.95 10.16
N ARG A 29 -8.54 -3.85 9.48
CA ARG A 29 -8.97 -5.13 10.07
C ARG A 29 -7.85 -6.16 10.19
N ILE A 30 -6.80 -6.03 9.39
CA ILE A 30 -5.66 -6.95 9.40
C ILE A 30 -4.61 -6.36 10.35
N PRO A 31 -4.30 -7.00 11.49
CA PRO A 31 -3.27 -6.52 12.39
C PRO A 31 -1.92 -6.43 11.67
N SER A 32 -1.23 -5.29 11.83
CA SER A 32 0.08 -5.02 11.23
C SER A 32 1.12 -4.77 12.33
N VAL A 33 1.19 -5.68 13.30
CA VAL A 33 2.13 -5.59 14.43
C VAL A 33 3.51 -5.97 13.94
N THR A 34 4.55 -5.24 14.36
CA THR A 34 5.94 -5.53 14.00
C THR A 34 6.32 -6.97 14.36
N GLY A 35 6.83 -7.71 13.38
CA GLY A 35 7.14 -9.14 13.43
C GLY A 35 6.01 -10.05 12.95
N GLU A 36 4.80 -9.52 12.73
CA GLU A 36 3.60 -10.27 12.32
C GLU A 36 2.90 -9.63 11.11
N GLU A 37 3.51 -8.62 10.47
CA GLU A 37 2.91 -7.86 9.36
C GLU A 37 2.82 -8.58 8.01
N GLY A 38 3.24 -9.84 7.93
CA GLY A 38 3.26 -10.60 6.67
C GLY A 38 1.88 -10.69 5.99
N GLU A 39 0.80 -10.82 6.78
CA GLU A 39 -0.57 -10.91 6.26
C GLU A 39 -0.98 -9.62 5.54
N ILE A 40 -0.77 -8.46 6.17
CA ILE A 40 -1.14 -7.16 5.58
C ILE A 40 -0.26 -6.83 4.37
N GLN A 41 1.03 -7.18 4.40
CA GLN A 41 1.94 -6.99 3.26
C GLN A 41 1.50 -7.83 2.06
N GLY A 42 1.09 -9.08 2.29
CA GLY A 42 0.51 -9.96 1.27
C GLY A 42 -0.77 -9.37 0.65
N PHE A 43 -1.68 -8.87 1.48
CA PHE A 43 -2.91 -8.20 1.04
C PHE A 43 -2.61 -6.97 0.15
N VAL A 44 -1.67 -6.12 0.55
CA VAL A 44 -1.26 -4.94 -0.22
C VAL A 44 -0.61 -5.36 -1.54
N ALA A 45 0.28 -6.34 -1.52
CA ALA A 45 0.95 -6.83 -2.73
C ALA A 45 -0.06 -7.37 -3.76
N GLU A 46 -1.04 -8.15 -3.31
CA GLU A 46 -2.10 -8.66 -4.17
C GLU A 46 -2.94 -7.53 -4.78
N ARG A 47 -3.28 -6.52 -3.97
CA ARG A 47 -4.04 -5.34 -4.44
C ARG A 47 -3.29 -4.57 -5.51
N LEU A 48 -1.98 -4.34 -5.34
CA LEU A 48 -1.12 -3.66 -6.30
C LEU A 48 -0.98 -4.46 -7.60
N ARG A 49 -0.82 -5.79 -7.52
CA ARG A 49 -0.81 -6.67 -8.70
C ARG A 49 -2.13 -6.59 -9.47
N ARG A 50 -3.27 -6.58 -8.79
CA ARG A 50 -4.60 -6.38 -9.41
C ARG A 50 -4.74 -5.01 -10.09
N MET A 51 -3.94 -4.02 -9.71
CA MET A 51 -3.86 -2.71 -10.38
C MET A 51 -2.95 -2.73 -11.62
N GLY A 52 -2.33 -3.87 -11.94
CA GLY A 52 -1.41 -4.04 -13.06
C GLY A 52 0.02 -3.60 -12.76
N LEU A 53 0.38 -3.45 -11.47
CA LEU A 53 1.73 -3.09 -11.06
C LEU A 53 2.59 -4.35 -10.90
N GLU A 54 3.87 -4.22 -11.25
CA GLU A 54 4.89 -5.18 -10.84
C GLU A 54 5.20 -4.98 -9.36
N VAL A 55 5.19 -6.07 -8.59
CA VAL A 55 5.35 -6.02 -7.13
C VAL A 55 6.39 -7.05 -6.72
N ASP A 56 7.52 -6.53 -6.27
CA ASP A 56 8.56 -7.29 -5.60
C ASP A 56 8.23 -7.43 -4.11
N VAL A 57 8.32 -8.65 -3.59
CA VAL A 57 8.09 -8.98 -2.18
C VAL A 57 9.29 -9.80 -1.72
N TRP A 58 10.02 -9.26 -0.75
CA TRP A 58 11.25 -9.84 -0.24
C TRP A 58 11.34 -9.65 1.27
N GLU A 59 12.05 -10.55 1.93
CA GLU A 59 12.37 -10.46 3.36
C GLU A 59 13.75 -9.80 3.54
N PRO A 60 13.89 -8.81 4.43
CA PRO A 60 15.17 -8.18 4.68
C PRO A 60 16.16 -9.08 5.41
N ASP A 61 17.42 -9.06 4.99
CA ASP A 61 18.52 -9.70 5.72
C ASP A 61 18.87 -8.88 6.97
N TRP A 62 18.43 -9.38 8.11
CA TRP A 62 18.63 -8.75 9.41
C TRP A 62 20.11 -8.58 9.79
N GLU A 63 20.96 -9.55 9.45
CA GLU A 63 22.38 -9.50 9.77
C GLU A 63 23.14 -8.54 8.84
N ALA A 64 22.66 -8.37 7.61
CA ALA A 64 23.14 -7.31 6.73
C ALA A 64 22.71 -5.92 7.23
N LEU A 65 21.43 -5.77 7.65
CA LEU A 65 20.89 -4.50 8.13
C LEU A 65 21.63 -3.96 9.36
N LYS A 66 21.95 -4.81 10.33
CA LYS A 66 22.73 -4.43 11.54
C LYS A 66 24.09 -3.82 11.26
N LYS A 67 24.66 -4.08 10.07
CA LYS A 67 25.96 -3.53 9.65
C LYS A 67 25.83 -2.12 9.07
N HIS A 68 24.61 -1.64 8.83
CA HIS A 68 24.37 -0.33 8.26
C HIS A 68 24.66 0.78 9.31
N PRO A 69 25.37 1.88 8.95
CA PRO A 69 25.73 2.93 9.91
C PRO A 69 24.57 3.64 10.62
N GLY A 70 23.35 3.49 10.11
CA GLY A 70 22.12 4.07 10.67
C GLY A 70 21.16 3.05 11.28
N TYR A 71 21.59 1.81 11.48
CA TYR A 71 20.87 0.81 12.28
C TYR A 71 21.13 1.06 13.77
#